data_AF-A0A6P8G8Q0-F1
#
_entry.id   AF-A0A6P8G8Q0-F1
#
_cell.length_a   1.000
_cell.length_b   1.000
_cell.length_c   1.000
_cell.angle_alpha   90.00
_cell.angle_beta   90.00
_cell.angle_gamma   90.00
#
_symmetry.space_group_name_H-M   'P 1'
#
loop_
_entity.id
_entity.type
_entity.pdbx_description
1 polymer ?
#
loop_
_entity_poly.entity_id
_entity_poly.type
_entity_poly.pdbx_seq_one_letter_code
_entity_poly.pdbx_strand_id
1 'polypeptide(L)'
;MLFGCGANTKEMGVPIEMSPKLSVCMVLLAVVSNRVLSATELGQHNSTELVPDGTSCWQKEEFEVLGECSPCDSIQSKWWPACHPTGYIEKVNCLKSNKNDFKSCHSAVREESLFWRFEAVMMGLTVFFVLVVVKRQQVLDRKASVRVWKQIQSSE
;
A
#
# COMPACT_ATOMS: atom_id res chain seq x y z
N MET A 1 -31.43 31.95 24.48
CA MET A 1 -30.34 31.15 23.88
C MET A 1 -30.73 30.87 22.44
N LEU A 2 -30.21 31.68 21.51
CA LEU A 2 -30.49 31.57 20.08
C LEU A 2 -29.17 31.25 19.38
N PHE A 3 -29.07 30.09 18.76
CA PHE A 3 -28.08 29.82 17.71
C PHE A 3 -28.79 29.04 16.60
N GLY A 4 -29.38 29.80 15.67
CA GLY A 4 -29.61 29.31 14.32
C GLY A 4 -28.35 29.58 13.50
N CYS A 5 -27.80 28.56 12.87
CA CYS A 5 -26.87 28.75 11.76
C CYS A 5 -27.49 28.01 10.56
N GLY A 6 -28.14 28.78 9.70
CA GLY A 6 -28.68 28.29 8.44
C GLY A 6 -27.54 27.86 7.53
N ALA A 7 -27.49 26.57 7.21
CA ALA A 7 -26.63 26.04 6.17
C ALA A 7 -27.12 26.54 4.81
N ASN A 8 -26.45 27.55 4.26
CA ASN A 8 -26.61 27.92 2.86
C ASN A 8 -25.51 27.21 2.07
N THR A 9 -25.87 26.10 1.45
CA THR A 9 -25.08 25.37 0.45
C THR A 9 -24.88 26.27 -0.77
N LYS A 10 -23.78 27.01 -0.79
CA LYS A 10 -23.25 27.61 -2.02
C LYS A 10 -21.99 26.84 -2.41
N GLU A 11 -22.20 25.86 -3.28
CA GLU A 11 -21.35 25.49 -4.42
C GLU A 11 -19.95 26.13 -4.36
N MET A 12 -19.08 25.57 -3.52
CA MET A 12 -17.66 25.91 -3.54
C MET A 12 -16.98 25.00 -4.55
N GLY A 13 -17.38 25.16 -5.81
CA GLY A 13 -16.57 24.72 -6.95
C GLY A 13 -15.29 25.53 -6.91
N VAL A 14 -14.29 25.05 -6.17
CA VAL A 14 -12.99 25.69 -6.07
C VAL A 14 -12.27 25.43 -7.39
N PRO A 15 -12.02 26.44 -8.24
CA PRO A 15 -11.08 26.27 -9.34
C PRO A 15 -9.71 26.06 -8.70
N ILE A 16 -9.22 24.83 -8.79
CA ILE A 16 -7.87 24.49 -8.35
C ILE A 16 -6.92 25.17 -9.33
N GLU A 17 -6.60 26.45 -9.09
CA GLU A 17 -5.50 27.12 -9.78
C GLU A 17 -4.21 26.53 -9.21
N MET A 18 -3.88 25.34 -9.68
CA MET A 18 -2.73 24.54 -9.28
C MET A 18 -1.50 25.25 -9.83
N SER A 19 -0.59 25.70 -8.95
CA SER A 19 0.70 26.21 -9.39
C SER A 19 1.37 25.11 -10.23
N PRO A 20 1.98 25.42 -11.40
CA PRO A 20 2.44 24.40 -12.34
C PRO A 20 3.40 23.41 -11.68
N LYS A 21 4.20 23.87 -10.70
CA LYS A 21 5.10 23.03 -9.89
C LYS A 21 4.37 22.01 -9.00
N LEU A 22 3.23 22.39 -8.44
CA LEU A 22 2.42 21.55 -7.54
C LEU A 22 1.58 20.55 -8.34
N SER A 23 1.08 20.96 -9.51
CA SER A 23 0.42 20.08 -10.47
C SER A 23 1.37 18.99 -10.96
N VAL A 24 2.59 19.38 -11.33
CA VAL A 24 3.63 18.44 -11.75
C VAL A 24 4.00 17.49 -10.61
N CYS A 25 4.15 17.99 -9.38
CA CYS A 25 4.45 17.12 -8.23
C CYS A 25 3.34 16.11 -7.94
N MET A 26 2.07 16.53 -8.04
CA MET A 26 0.90 15.67 -7.92
C MET A 26 0.86 14.55 -8.96
N VAL A 27 1.09 14.91 -10.22
CA VAL A 27 1.10 13.97 -11.33
C VAL A 27 2.29 13.02 -11.20
N LEU A 28 3.47 13.50 -10.79
CA LEU A 28 4.65 12.66 -10.57
C LEU A 28 4.42 11.68 -9.42
N LEU A 29 3.84 12.11 -8.31
CA LEU A 29 3.49 11.21 -7.19
C LEU A 29 2.47 10.16 -7.60
N ALA A 30 1.42 10.54 -8.36
CA ALA A 30 0.44 9.59 -8.87
C ALA A 30 1.05 8.57 -9.86
N VAL A 31 1.96 9.02 -10.73
CA VAL A 31 2.68 8.16 -11.67
C VAL A 31 3.62 7.20 -10.94
N VAL A 32 4.32 7.65 -9.89
CA VAL A 32 5.18 6.81 -9.05
C VAL A 32 4.35 5.77 -8.28
N SER A 33 3.20 6.15 -7.72
CA SER A 33 2.28 5.22 -7.04
C SER A 33 1.72 4.16 -8.00
N ASN A 34 1.40 4.51 -9.25
CA ASN A 34 0.97 3.52 -10.25
C ASN A 34 2.07 2.51 -10.60
N ARG A 35 3.34 2.90 -10.54
CA ARG A 35 4.48 1.99 -10.76
C ARG A 35 4.67 1.04 -9.58
N VAL A 36 4.40 1.48 -8.35
CA VAL A 36 4.44 0.65 -7.14
C VAL A 36 3.26 -0.33 -7.11
N LEU A 37 2.07 0.08 -7.54
CA LEU A 37 0.86 -0.77 -7.59
C LEU A 37 0.89 -1.82 -8.72
N SER A 38 1.61 -1.54 -9.82
CA SER A 38 1.82 -2.54 -10.88
C SER A 38 2.70 -3.72 -10.44
N ALA A 39 3.38 -3.62 -9.29
CA ALA A 39 4.20 -4.70 -8.74
C ALA A 39 3.40 -5.67 -7.84
N THR A 40 2.12 -5.39 -7.56
CA THR A 40 1.25 -6.25 -6.74
C THR A 40 0.22 -7.06 -7.53
N GLU A 41 0.16 -6.93 -8.85
CA GLU A 41 -0.72 -7.73 -9.72
C GLU A 41 0.07 -8.81 -10.47
N LEU A 42 0.67 -9.76 -9.74
CA LEU A 42 1.05 -11.08 -10.29
C LEU A 42 1.27 -12.06 -9.13
N GLY A 43 0.16 -12.50 -8.55
CA GLY A 43 0.15 -13.56 -7.54
C GLY A 43 -1.04 -14.52 -7.66
N GLN A 44 -1.93 -14.34 -8.64
CA GLN A 44 -2.95 -15.35 -8.96
C GLN A 44 -2.38 -16.32 -9.99
N HIS A 45 -1.42 -17.16 -9.60
CA HIS A 45 -1.09 -18.34 -10.40
C HIS A 45 -2.07 -19.45 -9.99
N ASN A 46 -3.15 -19.60 -10.78
CA ASN A 46 -3.92 -20.83 -10.85
C ASN A 46 -2.93 -21.96 -11.20
N SER A 47 -2.35 -22.59 -10.18
CA SER A 47 -1.38 -23.66 -10.35
C SER A 47 -2.14 -24.97 -10.55
N THR A 48 -2.72 -25.13 -11.74
CA THR A 48 -2.96 -26.45 -12.32
C THR A 48 -1.82 -26.69 -13.32
N GLU A 49 -1.15 -27.84 -13.16
CA GLU A 49 -0.02 -28.36 -13.96
C GLU A 49 1.32 -27.63 -13.75
N LEU A 50 2.43 -28.27 -13.36
CA LEU A 50 2.89 -29.64 -13.57
C LEU A 50 3.54 -30.17 -12.29
N VAL A 51 3.05 -31.31 -11.81
CA VAL A 51 3.74 -32.14 -10.81
C VAL A 51 5.04 -32.64 -11.42
N PRO A 52 6.23 -32.31 -10.89
CA PRO A 52 7.41 -33.11 -11.14
C PRO A 52 7.31 -34.35 -10.24
N ASP A 53 7.30 -35.47 -10.93
CA ASP A 53 7.29 -36.85 -10.49
C ASP A 53 7.94 -37.10 -9.10
N GLY A 54 7.17 -37.67 -8.17
CA GLY A 54 7.62 -37.99 -6.81
C GLY A 54 6.83 -37.35 -5.66
N THR A 55 5.50 -37.27 -5.75
CA THR A 55 4.55 -36.90 -4.67
C THR A 55 5.14 -36.82 -3.25
N SER A 56 5.42 -35.60 -2.80
CA SER A 56 5.95 -35.29 -1.46
C SER A 56 5.03 -35.84 -0.36
N CYS A 57 5.58 -36.19 0.80
CA CYS A 57 4.80 -36.90 1.82
C CYS A 57 3.64 -36.06 2.38
N TRP A 58 3.81 -34.74 2.43
CA TRP A 58 2.79 -33.79 2.91
C TRP A 58 1.55 -33.67 1.99
N GLN A 59 1.60 -34.20 0.76
CA GLN A 59 0.44 -34.25 -0.14
C GLN A 59 -0.45 -35.48 0.12
N LYS A 60 0.12 -36.52 0.73
CA LYS A 60 -0.53 -37.84 0.90
C LYS A 60 -0.93 -38.11 2.34
N GLU A 61 -0.29 -37.45 3.28
CA GLU A 61 -0.40 -37.74 4.70
C GLU A 61 -0.64 -36.45 5.48
N GLU A 62 -1.21 -36.60 6.67
CA GLU A 62 -1.29 -35.51 7.63
C GLU A 62 0.13 -35.12 8.06
N PHE A 63 0.39 -33.81 8.09
CA PHE A 63 1.69 -33.25 8.38
C PHE A 63 1.59 -32.22 9.50
N GLU A 64 2.66 -32.13 10.29
CA GLU A 64 2.85 -31.11 11.30
C GLU A 64 3.91 -30.12 10.83
N VAL A 65 3.66 -28.82 11.00
CA VAL A 65 4.63 -27.77 10.65
C VAL A 65 5.65 -27.66 11.78
N LEU A 66 6.91 -27.94 11.47
CA LEU A 66 8.01 -27.97 12.44
C LEU A 66 8.80 -26.65 12.51
N GLY A 67 8.66 -25.77 11.52
CA GLY A 67 9.49 -24.57 11.43
C GLY A 67 8.79 -23.40 10.76
N GLU A 68 9.19 -22.20 11.17
CA GLU A 68 8.72 -20.93 10.64
C GLU A 68 9.09 -20.76 9.15
N CYS A 69 8.25 -20.01 8.43
CA CYS A 69 8.43 -19.72 7.01
C CYS A 69 9.68 -18.86 6.80
N SER A 70 10.67 -19.37 6.06
CA SER A 70 11.97 -18.71 5.89
C SER A 70 12.32 -18.51 4.41
N PRO A 71 13.04 -17.42 4.06
CA PRO A 71 13.48 -17.21 2.69
C PRO A 71 14.50 -18.27 2.30
N CYS A 72 14.41 -18.77 1.07
CA CYS A 72 15.43 -19.69 0.58
C CYS A 72 16.75 -18.96 0.36
N ASP A 73 17.84 -19.67 0.64
CA ASP A 73 19.16 -19.26 0.18
C ASP A 73 19.35 -19.55 -1.33
N SER A 74 20.28 -18.84 -1.95
CA SER A 74 20.67 -18.97 -3.37
C SER A 74 21.06 -20.39 -3.79
N ILE A 75 21.62 -21.17 -2.86
CA ILE A 75 21.95 -22.58 -3.09
C ILE A 75 20.69 -23.43 -2.98
N GLN A 76 19.86 -23.20 -1.97
CA GLN A 76 18.64 -23.97 -1.73
C GLN A 76 17.61 -23.82 -2.84
N SER A 77 17.50 -22.62 -3.44
CA SER A 77 16.60 -22.39 -4.58
C SER A 77 16.94 -23.23 -5.81
N LYS A 78 18.21 -23.65 -5.96
CA LYS A 78 18.64 -24.53 -7.04
C LYS A 78 18.33 -26.00 -6.78
N TRP A 79 18.41 -26.43 -5.53
CA TRP A 79 18.25 -27.84 -5.15
C TRP A 79 16.80 -28.21 -4.77
N TRP A 80 16.05 -27.26 -4.23
CA TRP A 80 14.71 -27.51 -3.70
C TRP A 80 13.65 -26.89 -4.62
N PRO A 81 12.88 -27.71 -5.35
CA PRO A 81 11.84 -27.20 -6.24
C PRO A 81 10.73 -26.46 -5.48
N ALA A 82 10.55 -26.78 -4.18
CA ALA A 82 9.64 -26.07 -3.28
C ALA A 82 9.96 -24.58 -3.12
N CYS A 83 11.17 -24.14 -3.48
CA CYS A 83 11.54 -22.74 -3.41
C CYS A 83 11.07 -21.90 -4.62
N HIS A 84 10.91 -22.51 -5.79
CA HIS A 84 10.64 -21.78 -7.04
C HIS A 84 9.34 -20.94 -7.07
N PRO A 85 8.21 -21.36 -6.47
CA PRO A 85 6.95 -20.62 -6.62
C PRO A 85 6.88 -19.33 -5.81
N THR A 86 7.37 -19.30 -4.56
CA THR A 86 7.26 -18.14 -3.67
C THR A 86 8.60 -17.58 -3.22
N GLY A 87 9.69 -18.35 -3.32
CA GLY A 87 11.00 -18.00 -2.74
C GLY A 87 11.08 -18.24 -1.23
N TYR A 88 10.04 -18.84 -0.63
CA TYR A 88 9.95 -19.13 0.79
C TYR A 88 9.58 -20.59 1.03
N ILE A 89 10.17 -21.17 2.06
CA ILE A 89 9.98 -22.58 2.42
C ILE A 89 9.73 -22.72 3.92
N GLU A 90 9.00 -23.76 4.27
CA GLU A 90 8.80 -24.19 5.64
C GLU A 90 9.06 -25.70 5.76
N LYS A 91 9.48 -26.13 6.94
CA LYS A 91 9.78 -27.53 7.24
C LYS A 91 8.54 -28.21 7.80
N VAL A 92 8.16 -29.34 7.22
CA VAL A 92 7.03 -30.16 7.68
C VAL A 92 7.47 -31.57 8.01
N ASN A 93 6.83 -32.18 8.99
CA ASN A 93 6.99 -33.59 9.32
C ASN A 93 5.72 -34.36 9.01
N CYS A 94 5.85 -35.38 8.17
CA CYS A 94 4.75 -36.26 7.82
C CYS A 94 4.53 -37.27 8.93
N LEU A 95 3.34 -37.27 9.54
CA LEU A 95 3.07 -38.02 10.76
C LEU A 95 3.11 -39.53 10.55
N LYS A 96 2.68 -40.00 9.36
CA LYS A 96 2.57 -41.42 9.04
C LYS A 96 3.89 -42.03 8.60
N SER A 97 4.71 -41.32 7.81
CA SER A 97 6.06 -41.77 7.45
C SER A 97 7.17 -41.33 8.42
N ASN A 98 6.89 -40.42 9.37
CA ASN A 98 7.87 -39.74 10.24
C ASN A 98 9.07 -39.17 9.44
N LYS A 99 8.77 -38.54 8.31
CA LYS A 99 9.78 -37.95 7.41
C LYS A 99 9.61 -36.45 7.35
N ASN A 100 10.75 -35.77 7.36
CA ASN A 100 10.81 -34.32 7.16
C ASN A 100 10.86 -34.01 5.66
N ASP A 101 9.89 -33.24 5.19
CA ASP A 101 9.87 -32.68 3.84
C ASP A 101 9.80 -31.15 3.90
N PHE A 102 10.08 -30.51 2.77
CA PHE A 102 9.99 -29.06 2.61
C PHE A 102 8.80 -28.72 1.72
N LYS A 103 8.00 -27.72 2.12
CA LYS A 103 6.92 -27.18 1.30
C LYS A 103 7.12 -25.68 1.05
N SER A 104 6.61 -25.20 -0.08
CA SER A 104 6.55 -23.76 -0.36
C SER A 104 5.55 -23.11 0.58
N CYS A 105 5.95 -22.04 1.25
CA CYS A 105 5.09 -21.28 2.13
C CYS A 105 4.79 -19.91 1.51
N HIS A 106 3.61 -19.38 1.81
CA HIS A 106 3.26 -17.98 1.57
C HIS A 106 3.39 -17.23 2.89
N SER A 107 4.40 -16.35 3.01
CA SER A 107 4.69 -15.66 4.26
C SER A 107 3.68 -14.54 4.53
N ALA A 108 2.73 -14.78 5.45
CA ALA A 108 1.80 -13.76 5.96
C ALA A 108 2.53 -12.58 6.61
N VAL A 109 3.73 -12.82 7.17
CA VAL A 109 4.61 -11.80 7.76
C VAL A 109 5.09 -10.77 6.73
N ARG A 110 5.17 -11.15 5.46
CA ARG A 110 5.51 -10.22 4.38
C ARG A 110 4.32 -9.37 3.97
N GLU A 111 3.10 -9.89 4.03
CA GLU A 111 1.88 -9.14 3.73
C GLU A 111 1.63 -8.02 4.75
N GLU A 112 1.83 -8.28 6.05
CA GLU A 112 1.63 -7.28 7.11
C GLU A 112 2.66 -6.13 7.07
N SER A 113 3.92 -6.43 6.71
CA SER A 113 4.98 -5.41 6.67
C SER A 113 4.87 -4.50 5.44
N LEU A 114 4.41 -5.05 4.31
CA LEU A 114 4.04 -4.26 3.13
C LEU A 114 2.81 -3.39 3.41
N PHE A 115 1.83 -3.95 4.11
CA PHE A 115 0.64 -3.22 4.53
C PHE A 115 0.99 -2.00 5.41
N TRP A 116 1.78 -2.18 6.47
CA TRP A 116 2.17 -1.07 7.36
C TRP A 116 2.97 0.03 6.65
N ARG A 117 3.83 -0.34 5.69
CA ARG A 117 4.58 0.63 4.89
C ARG A 117 3.65 1.41 3.95
N PHE A 118 2.73 0.74 3.28
CA PHE A 118 1.75 1.38 2.42
C PHE A 118 0.84 2.32 3.22
N GLU A 119 0.31 1.85 4.34
CA GLU A 119 -0.57 2.64 5.22
C GLU A 119 0.14 3.89 5.76
N ALA A 120 1.40 3.75 6.19
CA ALA A 120 2.21 4.88 6.62
C ALA A 120 2.45 5.92 5.50
N VAL A 121 2.69 5.46 4.27
CA VAL A 121 2.85 6.34 3.10
C VAL A 121 1.56 7.08 2.79
N MET A 122 0.41 6.39 2.77
CA MET A 122 -0.89 6.99 2.49
C MET A 122 -1.32 7.98 3.58
N MET A 123 -1.06 7.65 4.86
CA MET A 123 -1.27 8.59 5.96
C MET A 123 -0.39 9.84 5.82
N GLY A 124 0.90 9.69 5.53
CA GLY A 124 1.81 10.83 5.32
C GLY A 124 1.40 11.71 4.14
N LEU A 125 1.00 11.09 3.03
CA LEU A 125 0.53 11.79 1.84
C LEU A 125 -0.75 12.60 2.11
N THR A 126 -1.66 12.05 2.90
CA THR A 126 -2.90 12.73 3.30
C THR A 126 -2.59 13.97 4.15
N VAL A 127 -1.73 13.84 5.15
CA VAL A 127 -1.29 14.98 5.99
C VAL A 127 -0.62 16.06 5.13
N PHE A 128 0.23 15.66 4.19
CA PHE A 128 0.85 16.60 3.26
C PHE A 128 -0.18 17.39 2.45
N PHE A 129 -1.20 16.73 1.90
CA PHE A 129 -2.26 17.42 1.17
C PHE A 129 -3.07 18.37 2.03
N VAL A 130 -3.41 17.97 3.25
CA VAL A 130 -4.10 18.84 4.20
C VAL A 130 -3.28 20.11 4.46
N LEU A 131 -1.97 19.99 4.71
CA LEU A 131 -1.10 21.14 4.94
C LEU A 131 -1.02 22.07 3.72
N VAL A 132 -0.91 21.49 2.52
CA VAL A 132 -0.87 22.25 1.26
C VAL A 132 -2.18 23.02 1.06
N VAL A 133 -3.33 22.38 1.30
CA VAL A 133 -4.65 23.01 1.19
C VAL A 133 -4.82 24.13 2.21
N VAL A 134 -4.45 23.92 3.48
CA VAL A 134 -4.53 24.95 4.53
C VAL A 134 -3.63 26.15 4.20
N LYS A 135 -2.39 25.91 3.75
CA LYS A 135 -1.48 27.00 3.36
C LYS A 135 -2.04 27.80 2.18
N ARG A 136 -2.65 27.13 1.20
CA ARG A 136 -3.33 27.81 0.09
C ARG A 136 -4.52 28.64 0.58
N GLN A 137 -5.33 28.08 1.47
CA GLN A 137 -6.48 28.77 2.04
C GLN A 137 -6.04 30.03 2.80
N GLN A 138 -4.97 29.94 3.61
CA GLN A 138 -4.40 31.09 4.31
C GLN A 138 -3.89 32.20 3.38
N VAL A 139 -3.34 31.84 2.22
CA VAL A 139 -2.92 32.82 1.20
C VAL A 139 -4.14 33.51 0.58
N LEU A 140 -5.24 32.79 0.35
CA LEU A 140 -6.50 33.36 -0.13
C LEU A 140 -7.16 34.26 0.92
N ASP A 141 -7.16 33.85 2.19
CA ASP A 141 -7.72 34.62 3.30
C ASP A 141 -6.97 35.93 3.52
N ARG A 142 -5.62 35.91 3.46
CA ARG A 142 -4.81 37.15 3.52
C ARG A 142 -5.14 38.13 2.40
N LYS A 143 -5.42 37.64 1.19
CA LYS A 143 -5.81 38.49 0.05
C LYS A 143 -7.24 39.04 0.19
N ALA A 144 -8.13 38.36 0.91
CA ALA A 144 -9.48 38.83 1.17
C ALA A 144 -9.50 39.98 2.19
N SER A 145 -8.76 39.84 3.31
CA SER A 145 -8.71 40.88 4.36
C SER A 145 -8.12 42.21 3.85
N VAL A 146 -7.13 42.15 2.95
CA VAL A 146 -6.52 43.34 2.33
C VAL A 146 -7.51 44.07 1.41
N ARG A 147 -8.43 43.34 0.76
CA ARG A 147 -9.46 43.95 -0.10
C ARG A 147 -10.53 44.66 0.72
N VAL A 148 -10.94 44.09 1.85
CA VAL A 148 -11.92 44.73 2.76
C VAL A 148 -11.35 46.02 3.36
N TRP A 149 -10.10 45.99 3.83
CA TRP A 149 -9.48 47.17 4.47
C TRP A 149 -9.31 48.36 3.51
N LYS A 150 -9.00 48.09 2.23
CA LYS A 150 -8.93 49.13 1.19
C LYS A 150 -10.26 49.82 0.90
N GLN A 151 -11.40 49.15 1.12
CA GLN A 151 -12.71 49.79 0.92
C GLN A 151 -13.06 50.76 2.04
N ILE A 152 -12.63 50.49 3.27
CA ILE A 152 -12.86 51.37 4.44
C ILE A 152 -12.09 52.68 4.28
N GLN A 153 -10.91 52.63 3.67
CA GLN A 153 -10.03 53.79 3.52
C GLN A 153 -10.36 54.68 2.31
N SER A 154 -11.17 54.20 1.35
CA SER A 154 -11.59 54.97 0.17
C SER A 154 -12.91 55.72 0.35
N SER A 155 -13.58 55.55 1.50
CA SER A 155 -14.88 56.16 1.81
C SER A 155 -14.80 57.36 2.77
N GLU A 156 -13.59 57.81 3.13
CA GLU A 156 -13.32 58.99 3.96
C GLU A 156 -12.58 60.06 3.15
#